data_AF-A0A946VPT7-F1
#
_entry.id   AF-A0A946VPT7-F1
#
_cell.length_a   1.000
_cell.length_b   1.000
_cell.length_c   1.000
_cell.angle_alpha   90.00
_cell.angle_beta   90.00
_cell.angle_gamma   90.00
#
_symmetry.space_group_name_H-M   'P 1'
#
loop_
_entity.id
_entity.type
_entity.pdbx_description
1 polymer ?
#
loop_
_entity_poly.entity_id
_entity_poly.type
_entity_poly.pdbx_seq_one_letter_code
_entity_poly.pdbx_strand_id
1 'polypeptide(L)'
;MWVFIVHFLGSITVTYYFTSVVQTLFHRWFGHKNTIPKLFKGHALGHHLDYRSIDLLGDTYIESEAHVIWYYAIPLAPPLITVLILGSPGVIGGFIVSLMFTIWWNIYLHRQYHTSNVIWERFRWFHAKREAHFQHHRDVRSNFAMVEYWLDDLMQTRK
;
A
#
# COMPACT_ATOMS: atom_id res chain seq x y z
N MET A 1 -6.61 12.66 29.94
CA MET A 1 -5.72 13.16 28.86
C MET A 1 -4.64 12.15 28.49
N TRP A 2 -3.80 11.68 29.42
CA TRP A 2 -2.73 10.70 29.11
C TRP A 2 -3.21 9.37 28.52
N VAL A 3 -4.26 8.76 29.08
CA VAL A 3 -4.84 7.51 28.55
C VAL A 3 -5.30 7.67 27.10
N PHE A 4 -5.93 8.81 26.77
CA PHE A 4 -6.34 9.12 25.40
C PHE A 4 -5.13 9.19 24.46
N ILE A 5 -4.07 9.90 24.85
CA ILE A 5 -2.85 10.06 24.03
C ILE A 5 -2.20 8.71 23.76
N VAL A 6 -2.05 7.87 24.79
CA VAL A 6 -1.47 6.53 24.64
C VAL A 6 -2.31 5.66 23.72
N HIS A 7 -3.64 5.64 23.90
CA HIS A 7 -4.55 4.92 23.02
C HIS A 7 -4.50 5.41 21.58
N PHE A 8 -4.42 6.73 21.39
CA PHE A 8 -4.38 7.34 20.07
C PHE A 8 -3.08 7.00 19.33
N LEU A 9 -1.92 7.24 19.97
CA LEU A 9 -0.63 6.96 19.34
C LEU A 9 -0.41 5.46 19.12
N GLY A 10 -0.76 4.63 20.12
CA GLY A 10 -0.69 3.17 19.98
C GLY A 10 -1.58 2.67 18.84
N SER A 11 -2.80 3.20 18.72
CA SER A 11 -3.68 2.86 17.62
C SER A 11 -3.12 3.30 16.27
N ILE A 12 -2.48 4.48 16.18
CA ILE A 12 -1.84 4.90 14.93
C ILE A 12 -0.78 3.89 14.50
N THR A 13 0.15 3.54 15.39
CA THR A 13 1.24 2.62 15.04
C THR A 13 0.71 1.25 14.61
N VAL A 14 -0.23 0.68 15.39
CA VAL A 14 -0.80 -0.64 15.09
C VAL A 14 -1.57 -0.61 13.77
N THR A 15 -2.42 0.40 13.54
CA THR A 15 -3.21 0.52 12.31
C THR A 15 -2.31 0.69 11.10
N TYR A 16 -1.26 1.52 11.17
CA TYR A 16 -0.31 1.70 10.06
C TYR A 16 0.31 0.37 9.63
N TYR A 17 0.90 -0.38 10.55
CA TYR A 17 1.56 -1.63 10.21
C TYR A 17 0.57 -2.72 9.79
N PHE A 18 -0.57 -2.80 10.46
CA PHE A 18 -1.64 -3.72 10.08
C PHE A 18 -2.10 -3.47 8.63
N THR A 19 -2.36 -2.21 8.26
CA THR A 19 -2.78 -1.85 6.91
C THR A 19 -1.69 -2.15 5.88
N SER A 20 -0.42 -1.89 6.19
CA SER A 20 0.72 -2.24 5.32
C SER A 20 0.86 -3.76 5.10
N VAL A 21 0.67 -4.57 6.14
CA VAL A 21 0.63 -6.03 6.05
C VAL A 21 -0.52 -6.49 5.16
N VAL A 22 -1.73 -5.97 5.40
CA VAL A 22 -2.93 -6.29 4.61
C VAL A 22 -2.72 -5.96 3.14
N GLN A 23 -2.21 -4.77 2.82
CA GLN A 23 -1.88 -4.35 1.46
C GLN A 23 -0.95 -5.37 0.79
N THR A 24 0.13 -5.71 1.47
CA THR A 24 1.18 -6.57 0.94
C THR A 24 0.67 -8.00 0.68
N LEU A 25 -0.10 -8.56 1.62
CA LEU A 25 -0.70 -9.89 1.46
C LEU A 25 -1.73 -9.91 0.32
N PHE A 26 -2.60 -8.89 0.24
CA PHE A 26 -3.60 -8.84 -0.82
C PHE A 26 -2.96 -8.61 -2.19
N HIS A 27 -1.89 -7.82 -2.26
CA HIS A 27 -1.11 -7.65 -3.48
C HIS A 27 -0.55 -9.00 -3.95
N ARG A 28 0.08 -9.77 -3.05
CA ARG A 28 0.62 -11.10 -3.34
C ARG A 28 -0.44 -12.12 -3.75
N TRP A 29 -1.56 -12.17 -3.03
CA TRP A 29 -2.54 -13.24 -3.21
C TRP A 29 -3.58 -12.95 -4.27
N PHE A 30 -3.91 -11.67 -4.51
CA PHE A 30 -5.05 -11.29 -5.34
C PHE A 30 -4.70 -10.27 -6.43
N GLY A 31 -3.65 -9.46 -6.27
CA GLY A 31 -3.25 -8.49 -7.29
C GLY A 31 -2.89 -9.13 -8.63
N HIS A 32 -2.27 -10.31 -8.57
CA HIS A 32 -1.79 -11.07 -9.73
C HIS A 32 -2.53 -12.38 -9.98
N LYS A 33 -3.63 -12.64 -9.25
CA LYS A 33 -4.45 -13.85 -9.41
C LYS A 33 -5.91 -13.45 -9.57
N ASN A 34 -6.60 -14.02 -10.55
CA ASN A 34 -8.01 -13.74 -10.83
C ASN A 34 -9.00 -14.38 -9.81
N THR A 35 -8.65 -14.37 -8.52
CA THR A 35 -9.52 -14.81 -7.42
C THR A 35 -10.48 -13.70 -7.02
N ILE A 36 -10.03 -12.44 -7.04
CA ILE A 36 -10.88 -11.25 -6.85
C ILE A 36 -10.80 -10.45 -8.16
N PRO A 37 -11.80 -10.57 -9.07
CA PRO A 37 -11.70 -10.02 -10.42
C PRO A 37 -11.45 -8.51 -10.47
N LYS A 38 -11.98 -7.74 -9.51
CA LYS A 38 -11.74 -6.29 -9.43
C LYS A 38 -10.27 -5.95 -9.18
N LEU A 39 -9.61 -6.66 -8.25
CA LEU A 39 -8.20 -6.46 -7.93
C LEU A 39 -7.32 -6.90 -9.09
N PHE A 40 -7.56 -8.09 -9.62
CA PHE A 40 -6.79 -8.62 -10.74
C PHE A 40 -6.89 -7.74 -11.99
N LYS A 41 -8.10 -7.30 -12.36
CA LYS A 41 -8.30 -6.44 -13.53
C LYS A 41 -7.64 -5.07 -13.34
N GLY A 42 -7.81 -4.44 -12.17
CA GLY A 42 -7.21 -3.13 -11.91
C GLY A 42 -5.68 -3.18 -11.85
N HIS A 43 -5.12 -4.24 -11.28
CA HIS A 43 -3.69 -4.35 -11.06
C HIS A 43 -2.93 -5.03 -12.20
N ALA A 44 -3.25 -6.30 -12.50
CA ALA A 44 -2.48 -7.05 -13.49
C ALA A 44 -2.80 -6.64 -14.93
N LEU A 45 -4.07 -6.33 -15.23
CA LEU A 45 -4.50 -5.94 -16.59
C LEU A 45 -4.59 -4.44 -16.83
N GLY A 46 -4.61 -3.63 -15.76
CA GLY A 46 -4.56 -2.18 -15.82
C GLY A 46 -3.15 -1.69 -15.55
N HIS A 47 -2.79 -1.55 -14.28
CA HIS A 47 -1.51 -1.00 -13.82
C HIS A 47 -0.26 -1.61 -14.50
N HIS A 48 -0.12 -2.93 -14.51
CA HIS A 48 1.04 -3.60 -15.13
C HIS A 48 1.02 -3.54 -16.67
N LEU A 49 -0.14 -3.31 -17.28
CA LEU A 49 -0.27 -3.16 -18.72
C LEU A 49 0.06 -1.73 -19.18
N ASP A 50 -0.34 -0.74 -18.37
CA ASP A 50 -0.06 0.68 -18.57
C ASP A 50 1.43 0.97 -18.30
N TYR A 51 1.99 0.44 -17.22
CA TYR A 51 3.43 0.50 -16.92
C TYR A 51 4.11 -0.84 -17.23
N ARG A 52 4.45 -1.03 -18.50
CA ARG A 52 5.14 -2.24 -18.98
C ARG A 52 6.58 -2.27 -18.50
N SER A 53 7.17 -3.45 -18.38
CA SER A 53 8.53 -3.65 -17.87
C SER A 53 9.65 -2.85 -18.58
N ILE A 54 9.41 -2.38 -19.81
CA ILE A 54 10.33 -1.56 -20.60
C ILE A 54 10.09 -0.05 -20.48
N ASP A 55 8.94 0.36 -19.92
CA ASP A 55 8.53 1.76 -19.77
C ASP A 55 7.71 1.93 -18.49
N LEU A 56 8.43 2.19 -17.38
CA LEU A 56 7.87 2.27 -16.02
C LEU A 56 7.79 3.70 -15.49
N LEU A 57 8.25 4.69 -16.27
CA LEU A 57 8.33 6.09 -15.86
C LEU A 57 7.60 6.96 -16.87
N GLY A 58 6.63 7.74 -16.39
CA GLY A 58 5.96 8.78 -17.16
C GLY A 58 6.27 10.18 -16.63
N ASP A 59 6.08 11.18 -17.48
CA ASP A 59 6.08 12.59 -17.06
C ASP A 59 4.85 12.93 -16.20
N THR A 60 3.76 12.17 -16.37
CA THR A 60 2.51 12.30 -15.62
C THR A 60 1.98 10.94 -15.22
N TYR A 61 1.32 10.87 -14.06
CA TYR A 61 0.68 9.66 -13.58
C TYR A 61 -0.60 9.33 -14.36
N ILE A 62 -0.76 8.08 -14.76
CA ILE A 62 -1.94 7.57 -15.48
C ILE A 62 -3.07 7.31 -14.47
N GLU A 63 -4.19 8.04 -14.59
CA GLU A 63 -5.31 8.00 -13.62
C GLU A 63 -6.22 6.76 -13.69
N SER A 64 -6.07 5.90 -14.70
CA SER A 64 -6.80 4.61 -14.81
C SER A 64 -6.62 3.69 -13.58
N GLU A 65 -5.65 4.00 -12.73
CA GLU A 65 -5.21 3.28 -11.55
C GLU A 65 -5.97 3.56 -10.24
N ALA A 66 -7.03 4.39 -10.26
CA ALA A 66 -7.82 4.67 -9.05
C ALA A 66 -8.45 3.41 -8.37
N HIS A 67 -8.31 2.23 -8.98
CA HIS A 67 -8.78 0.94 -8.50
C HIS A 67 -7.90 0.28 -7.40
N VAL A 68 -6.72 0.82 -7.07
CA VAL A 68 -5.84 0.29 -5.99
C VAL A 68 -6.51 0.41 -4.61
N ILE A 69 -7.55 1.23 -4.43
CA ILE A 69 -8.28 1.35 -3.16
C ILE A 69 -8.95 0.04 -2.71
N TRP A 70 -9.25 -0.87 -3.65
CA TRP A 70 -9.90 -2.15 -3.35
C TRP A 70 -9.03 -3.08 -2.50
N TYR A 71 -7.69 -2.91 -2.52
CA TYR A 71 -6.79 -3.66 -1.64
C TYR A 71 -7.11 -3.44 -0.16
N TYR A 72 -7.68 -2.27 0.16
CA TYR A 72 -7.94 -1.83 1.52
C TYR A 72 -9.41 -1.98 1.90
N ALA A 73 -10.33 -1.76 0.96
CA ALA A 73 -11.76 -1.69 1.24
C ALA A 73 -12.36 -2.99 1.81
N ILE A 74 -11.97 -4.16 1.29
CA ILE A 74 -12.54 -5.45 1.71
C ILE A 74 -11.99 -5.92 3.06
N PRO A 75 -10.65 -6.05 3.26
CA PRO A 75 -10.10 -6.59 4.50
C PRO A 75 -10.22 -5.65 5.71
N LEU A 76 -10.37 -4.34 5.50
CA LEU A 76 -10.35 -3.36 6.61
C LEU A 76 -11.74 -3.02 7.14
N ALA A 77 -12.81 -3.44 6.46
CA ALA A 77 -14.17 -3.19 6.93
C ALA A 77 -14.51 -3.89 8.26
N PRO A 78 -14.21 -5.20 8.48
CA PRO A 78 -14.48 -5.83 9.78
C PRO A 78 -13.69 -5.19 10.93
N PRO A 79 -12.36 -4.95 10.82
CA PRO A 79 -11.61 -4.23 11.86
C PRO A 79 -12.16 -2.84 12.16
N LEU A 80 -12.58 -2.09 11.13
CA LEU A 80 -13.21 -0.78 11.32
C LEU A 80 -14.49 -0.89 12.16
N ILE A 81 -15.38 -1.83 11.83
CA ILE A 81 -16.63 -2.04 12.58
C ILE A 81 -16.32 -2.43 14.03
N THR A 82 -15.38 -3.35 14.26
CA THR A 82 -14.98 -3.76 15.61
C THR A 82 -14.45 -2.58 16.43
N VAL A 83 -13.59 -1.75 15.84
CA VAL A 83 -13.03 -0.56 16.52
C VAL A 83 -14.11 0.48 16.81
N LEU A 84 -15.06 0.69 15.90
CA LEU A 84 -16.16 1.64 16.12
C LEU A 84 -17.11 1.20 17.24
N ILE A 85 -17.31 -0.10 17.43
CA ILE A 85 -18.19 -0.64 18.48
C ILE A 85 -17.47 -0.71 19.84
N LEU A 86 -16.21 -1.14 19.87
CA LEU A 86 -15.50 -1.50 21.11
C LEU A 86 -14.40 -0.53 21.50
N GLY A 87 -13.99 0.37 20.61
CA GLY A 87 -12.84 1.25 20.81
C GLY A 87 -13.14 2.43 21.74
N SER A 88 -12.16 2.82 22.54
CA SER A 88 -12.20 4.12 23.22
C SER A 88 -12.06 5.28 22.20
N PRO A 89 -12.46 6.52 22.53
CA PRO A 89 -12.31 7.66 21.62
C PRO A 89 -10.89 7.86 21.07
N GLY A 90 -9.87 7.59 21.88
CA GLY A 90 -8.47 7.64 21.45
C GLY A 90 -8.14 6.57 20.42
N VAL A 91 -8.59 5.33 20.64
CA VAL A 91 -8.41 4.22 19.68
C VAL A 91 -9.15 4.50 18.39
N ILE A 92 -10.41 4.92 18.46
CA ILE A 92 -11.22 5.24 17.27
C ILE A 92 -10.55 6.35 16.46
N GLY A 93 -10.15 7.45 17.12
CA GLY A 93 -9.48 8.57 16.46
C GLY A 93 -8.17 8.16 15.81
N GLY A 94 -7.31 7.42 16.53
CA GLY A 94 -6.01 6.98 16.02
C GLY A 94 -6.15 6.01 14.85
N PHE A 95 -7.11 5.08 14.94
CA PHE A 95 -7.43 4.14 13.88
C PHE A 95 -7.85 4.87 12.60
N ILE A 96 -8.84 5.78 12.68
CA ILE A 96 -9.35 6.49 11.49
C ILE A 96 -8.24 7.32 10.84
N VAL A 97 -7.52 8.12 11.64
CA VAL A 97 -6.43 8.98 11.13
C VAL A 97 -5.35 8.14 10.46
N SER A 98 -4.90 7.08 11.12
CA SER A 98 -3.85 6.22 10.57
C SER A 98 -4.30 5.43 9.36
N LEU A 99 -5.55 4.95 9.34
CA LEU A 99 -6.11 4.23 8.20
C LEU A 99 -6.13 5.13 6.96
N MET A 100 -6.66 6.35 7.10
CA MET A 100 -6.68 7.34 6.03
C MET A 100 -5.27 7.69 5.56
N PHE A 101 -4.36 7.98 6.50
CA PHE A 101 -2.97 8.29 6.18
C PHE A 101 -2.29 7.14 5.46
N THR A 102 -2.44 5.91 5.93
CA THR A 102 -1.72 4.75 5.35
C THR A 102 -2.22 4.45 3.95
N ILE A 103 -3.54 4.52 3.71
CA ILE A 103 -4.12 4.35 2.37
C ILE A 103 -3.59 5.45 1.43
N TRP A 104 -3.68 6.71 1.87
CA TRP A 104 -3.17 7.84 1.09
C TRP A 104 -1.68 7.69 0.80
N TRP A 105 -0.87 7.31 1.79
CA TRP A 105 0.57 7.20 1.69
C TRP A 105 1.00 6.11 0.70
N ASN A 106 0.33 4.96 0.73
CA ASN A 106 0.58 3.89 -0.23
C ASN A 106 0.24 4.32 -1.66
N ILE A 107 -0.92 4.95 -1.87
CA ILE A 107 -1.33 5.44 -3.20
C ILE A 107 -0.38 6.54 -3.68
N TYR A 108 -0.03 7.46 -2.79
CA TYR A 108 0.88 8.56 -3.10
C TYR A 108 2.26 8.03 -3.48
N LEU A 109 2.90 7.19 -2.66
CA LEU A 109 4.21 6.64 -2.99
C LEU A 109 4.20 5.83 -4.27
N HIS A 110 3.16 5.01 -4.49
CA HIS A 110 3.00 4.24 -5.72
C HIS A 110 2.99 5.16 -6.96
N ARG A 111 2.22 6.25 -6.91
CA ARG A 111 2.24 7.31 -7.95
C ARG A 111 3.63 7.89 -8.15
N GLN A 112 4.30 8.22 -7.06
CA GLN A 112 5.66 8.78 -7.13
C GLN A 112 6.64 7.79 -7.75
N TYR A 113 6.51 6.48 -7.55
CA TYR A 113 7.42 5.50 -8.17
C TYR A 113 7.38 5.57 -9.70
N HIS A 114 6.23 5.85 -10.30
CA HIS A 114 6.06 5.91 -11.76
C HIS A 114 6.17 7.31 -12.37
N THR A 115 6.40 8.35 -11.56
CA THR A 115 6.51 9.73 -12.05
C THR A 115 7.95 10.21 -12.02
N SER A 116 8.44 10.73 -13.13
CA SER A 116 9.78 11.33 -13.24
C SER A 116 9.85 12.70 -12.57
N ASN A 117 11.06 13.15 -12.19
CA ASN A 117 11.34 14.49 -11.67
C ASN A 117 10.58 14.84 -10.36
N VAL A 118 10.28 13.83 -9.54
CA VAL A 118 9.60 14.05 -8.25
C VAL A 118 10.57 14.47 -7.16
N ILE A 119 10.06 15.22 -6.17
CA ILE A 119 10.87 15.72 -5.04
C ILE A 119 11.59 14.61 -4.27
N TRP A 120 11.10 13.37 -4.34
CA TRP A 120 11.68 12.22 -3.64
C TRP A 120 12.95 11.67 -4.28
N GLU A 121 13.26 12.02 -5.53
CA GLU A 121 14.46 11.57 -6.26
C GLU A 121 15.76 12.05 -5.62
N ARG A 122 15.71 13.02 -4.70
CA ARG A 122 16.88 13.41 -3.91
C ARG A 122 17.24 12.42 -2.80
N PHE A 123 16.37 11.45 -2.48
CA PHE A 123 16.57 10.55 -1.35
C PHE A 123 16.93 9.13 -1.78
N ARG A 124 18.01 8.58 -1.21
CA ARG A 124 18.46 7.21 -1.47
C ARG A 124 17.41 6.14 -1.13
N TRP A 125 16.67 6.33 -0.04
CA TRP A 125 15.64 5.37 0.36
C TRP A 125 14.56 5.25 -0.71
N PHE A 126 14.21 6.36 -1.37
CA PHE A 126 13.17 6.38 -2.39
C PHE A 126 13.60 5.63 -3.64
N HIS A 127 14.85 5.83 -4.09
CA HIS A 127 15.43 5.05 -5.19
C HIS A 127 15.41 3.55 -4.91
N ALA A 128 15.76 3.14 -3.68
CA ALA A 128 15.70 1.74 -3.30
C ALA A 128 14.26 1.18 -3.33
N LYS A 129 13.26 1.95 -2.87
CA LYS A 129 11.85 1.55 -2.94
C LYS A 129 11.35 1.43 -4.37
N ARG A 130 11.62 2.47 -5.17
CA ARG A 130 11.22 2.54 -6.58
C ARG A 130 11.82 1.38 -7.37
N GLU A 131 13.10 1.09 -7.17
CA GLU A 131 13.75 -0.02 -7.87
C GLU A 131 13.16 -1.37 -7.46
N ALA A 132 12.91 -1.61 -6.16
CA ALA A 132 12.23 -2.84 -5.72
C ALA A 132 10.85 -3.00 -6.39
N HIS A 133 10.07 -1.92 -6.46
CA HIS A 133 8.79 -1.89 -7.18
C HIS A 133 8.95 -2.12 -8.69
N PHE A 134 9.98 -1.56 -9.33
CA PHE A 134 10.26 -1.82 -10.74
C PHE A 134 10.68 -3.27 -11.00
N GLN A 135 11.45 -3.88 -10.10
CA GLN A 135 11.72 -5.32 -10.15
C GLN A 135 10.44 -6.14 -10.01
N HIS A 136 9.46 -5.70 -9.22
CA HIS A 136 8.14 -6.31 -9.19
C HIS A 136 7.42 -6.25 -10.54
N HIS A 137 7.49 -5.13 -11.27
CA HIS A 137 6.94 -5.05 -12.64
C HIS A 137 7.63 -6.01 -13.63
N ARG A 138 8.92 -6.29 -13.41
CA ARG A 138 9.69 -7.22 -14.24
C ARG A 138 9.45 -8.69 -13.85
N ASP A 139 9.27 -8.96 -12.56
CA ASP A 139 8.86 -10.25 -12.00
C ASP A 139 7.82 -10.08 -10.90
N VAL A 140 6.56 -10.27 -11.30
CA VAL A 140 5.35 -10.14 -10.47
C VAL A 140 5.26 -11.11 -9.29
N ARG A 141 6.23 -12.01 -9.13
CA ARG A 141 6.32 -12.96 -8.01
C ARG A 141 7.14 -12.42 -6.82
N SER A 142 7.69 -11.22 -6.93
CA SER A 142 8.60 -10.61 -5.94
C SER A 142 8.20 -9.20 -5.53
N ASN A 143 8.76 -8.67 -4.45
CA ASN A 143 8.66 -7.27 -4.01
C ASN A 143 7.21 -6.72 -3.97
N PHE A 144 6.33 -7.36 -3.18
CA PHE A 144 4.92 -6.99 -3.08
C PHE A 144 4.65 -5.79 -2.16
N ALA A 145 5.55 -5.49 -1.23
CA ALA A 145 5.34 -4.43 -0.26
C ALA A 145 5.60 -3.07 -0.90
N MET A 146 4.60 -2.18 -0.81
CA MET A 146 4.69 -0.84 -1.41
C MET A 146 5.54 0.11 -0.55
N VAL A 147 5.37 0.04 0.77
CA VAL A 147 6.01 0.97 1.73
C VAL A 147 6.98 0.26 2.67
N GLU A 148 6.69 -0.95 3.12
CA GLU A 148 7.42 -1.64 4.20
C GLU A 148 8.12 -2.91 3.68
N TYR A 149 9.29 -2.79 3.04
CA TYR A 149 9.95 -3.90 2.30
C TYR A 149 10.50 -5.01 3.20
N TRP A 150 10.62 -4.75 4.50
CA TRP A 150 10.90 -5.83 5.46
C TRP A 150 9.77 -6.88 5.47
N LEU A 151 8.57 -6.55 4.99
CA LEU A 151 7.51 -7.52 4.77
C LEU A 151 7.87 -8.51 3.66
N ASP A 152 8.55 -8.07 2.61
CA ASP A 152 9.06 -8.97 1.57
C ASP A 152 10.24 -9.80 2.06
N ASP A 153 11.08 -9.27 2.95
CA ASP A 153 12.10 -10.06 3.65
C ASP A 153 11.45 -11.17 4.48
N LEU A 154 10.45 -10.82 5.30
CA LEU A 154 9.71 -11.76 6.15
C LEU A 154 9.00 -12.85 5.35
N MET A 155 8.45 -12.49 4.19
CA MET A 155 7.73 -13.39 3.30
C MET A 155 8.62 -14.16 2.31
N GLN A 156 9.93 -13.88 2.31
CA GLN A 156 10.91 -14.43 1.36
C GLN A 156 10.55 -14.13 -0.11
N THR A 157 10.06 -12.91 -0.37
CA THR A 157 9.65 -12.42 -1.69
C THR A 157 10.53 -11.27 -2.18
N ARG A 158 11.54 -10.87 -1.42
CA ARG A 158 12.46 -9.80 -1.83
C ARG A 158 13.44 -10.27 -2.91
N LYS A 159 13.73 -9.38 -3.87
CA LYS A 159 14.79 -9.52 -4.87
C LYS A 159 15.70 -8.31 -4.90
#